data_AF-A0A376MIB8-F1
#
_entry.id   AF-A0A376MIB8-F1
#
_cell.length_a   1.000
_cell.length_b   1.000
_cell.length_c   1.000
_cell.angle_alpha   90.00
_cell.angle_beta   90.00
_cell.angle_gamma   90.00
#
_symmetry.space_group_name_H-M   'P 1'
#
loop_
_entity.id
_entity.type
_entity.pdbx_description
1 polymer ?
#
loop_
_entity_poly.entity_id
_entity_poly.type
_entity_poly.pdbx_seq_one_letter_code
_entity_poly.pdbx_strand_id
1 'polypeptide(L)' 'MRTAFPNLDNFKYRNKWYVLDVGGNNLRVIAYINFVNKRFFVKHITNHAEYDKLTRYYRENKE' A
#
# COMPACT_ATOMS: atom_id res chain seq x y z
N MET A 1 13.36 -2.82 -5.09
CA MET A 1 12.37 -3.36 -4.12
C MET A 1 11.53 -4.50 -4.68
N ARG A 2 11.13 -4.51 -5.97
CA ARG A 2 10.35 -5.65 -6.54
C ARG A 2 11.04 -7.03 -6.43
N THR A 3 12.37 -7.09 -6.42
CA THR A 3 13.11 -8.35 -6.21
C THR A 3 13.01 -8.88 -4.78
N ALA A 4 12.89 -7.98 -3.80
CA ALA A 4 12.77 -8.36 -2.38
C ALA A 4 11.31 -8.61 -1.98
N PHE A 5 10.38 -7.90 -2.64
CA PHE A 5 8.95 -8.02 -2.43
C PHE A 5 8.27 -8.17 -3.80
N PRO A 6 8.10 -9.42 -4.29
CA PRO A 6 7.50 -9.65 -5.61
C PRO A 6 6.06 -9.15 -5.68
N ASN A 7 5.36 -9.07 -4.55
CA ASN A 7 3.97 -8.61 -4.42
C ASN A 7 3.85 -7.10 -4.14
N LEU A 8 4.93 -6.33 -4.32
CA LEU A 8 4.87 -4.87 -4.19
C LEU A 8 4.11 -4.28 -5.39
N ASP A 9 2.97 -3.65 -5.13
CA ASP A 9 2.15 -2.99 -6.16
C ASP A 9 1.95 -1.49 -5.88
N ASN A 10 1.72 -0.72 -6.94
CA ASN A 10 1.46 0.71 -6.86
C ASN A 10 0.00 0.95 -6.45
N PHE A 11 -0.21 1.83 -5.48
CA PHE A 11 -1.56 2.24 -5.11
C PHE A 11 -2.09 3.31 -6.10
N LYS A 12 -2.94 2.89 -7.04
CA LYS A 12 -3.39 3.70 -8.19
C LYS A 12 -4.04 5.04 -7.83
N TYR A 13 -4.59 5.17 -6.62
CA TYR A 13 -5.37 6.34 -6.22
C TYR A 13 -4.56 7.43 -5.50
N ARG A 14 -3.31 7.13 -5.09
CA ARG A 14 -2.41 8.13 -4.49
C ARG A 14 -1.00 7.99 -5.01
N ASN A 15 -0.42 9.11 -5.41
CA ASN A 15 0.93 9.12 -5.93
C ASN A 15 1.96 8.71 -4.86
N LYS A 16 2.95 7.89 -5.23
CA LYS A 16 4.03 7.38 -4.36
C LYS A 16 3.57 6.53 -3.18
N TRP A 17 2.35 5.99 -3.26
CA TRP A 17 1.84 5.01 -2.31
C TRP A 17 1.96 3.61 -2.90
N TYR A 18 2.25 2.66 -2.03
CA TYR A 18 2.55 1.29 -2.36
C TYR A 18 1.78 0.35 -1.44
N VAL A 19 1.40 -0.80 -1.98
CA VAL A 19 0.74 -1.88 -1.25
C VAL A 19 1.68 -3.07 -1.20
N LEU A 20 1.79 -3.66 0.00
CA LEU A 20 2.55 -4.89 0.21
C LEU A 20 1.67 -5.96 0.86
N ASP A 21 1.85 -7.20 0.42
CA ASP A 21 1.23 -8.36 1.05
C ASP A 21 2.13 -8.90 2.17
N VAL A 22 1.57 -9.07 3.37
CA VAL A 22 2.30 -9.59 4.54
C VAL A 22 1.49 -10.67 5.27
N GLY A 23 2.17 -11.48 6.08
CA GLY A 23 1.51 -12.53 6.88
C GLY A 23 0.88 -13.64 6.05
N GLY A 24 1.56 -14.10 4.99
CA GLY A 24 1.04 -15.16 4.12
C GLY A 24 -0.13 -14.71 3.24
N ASN A 25 -0.10 -13.45 2.77
CA ASN A 25 -1.14 -12.83 1.93
C ASN A 25 -2.46 -12.47 2.66
N ASN A 26 -2.51 -12.59 3.98
CA ASN A 26 -3.70 -12.28 4.77
C ASN A 26 -3.86 -10.78 5.09
N LEU A 27 -2.75 -10.04 5.06
CA LEU A 27 -2.72 -8.61 5.38
C LEU A 27 -2.16 -7.80 4.22
N ARG A 28 -2.61 -6.55 4.15
CA ARG A 28 -2.19 -5.52 3.20
C ARG A 28 -1.60 -4.35 3.98
N VAL A 29 -0.37 -3.98 3.63
CA VAL A 29 0.30 -2.80 4.16
C VAL A 29 0.22 -1.72 3.10
N ILE A 30 -0.41 -0.60 3.43
CA ILE A 30 -0.41 0.61 2.61
C ILE A 30 0.64 1.56 3.18
N ALA A 31 1.67 1.86 2.38
CA ALA A 31 2.79 2.69 2.79
C ALA A 31 3.14 3.74 1.73
N TYR A 32 3.58 4.90 2.20
CA TYR A 32 4.24 5.89 1.36
C TYR A 32 5.75 5.62 1.37
N ILE A 33 6.33 5.46 0.18
CA ILE A 33 7.75 5.15 0.03
C ILE A 33 8.43 6.29 -0.70
N ASN A 34 9.39 6.93 -0.02
CA ASN A 34 10.28 7.89 -0.63
C ASN A 34 11.62 7.20 -0.93
N PHE A 35 11.81 6.78 -2.17
CA PHE A 35 13.02 6.10 -2.62
C PHE A 35 14.27 6.99 -2.59
N VAL A 36 14.11 8.30 -2.82
CA VAL A 36 15.24 9.25 -2.84
C VAL A 36 15.82 9.40 -1.43
N ASN A 37 14.94 9.63 -0.45
CA ASN A 37 15.34 9.82 0.95
C ASN A 37 15.46 8.50 1.72
N LYS A 38 15.23 7.36 1.07
CA LYS A 38 15.19 6.02 1.67
C LYS A 38 14.28 5.94 2.91
N ARG A 39 13.12 6.61 2.86
CA ARG A 39 12.14 6.61 3.97
C ARG A 39 10.92 5.78 3.61
N PHE A 40 10.47 5.01 4.59
CA PHE A 40 9.29 4.16 4.49
C PHE A 40 8.30 4.53 5.58
N PHE A 41 7.11 5.00 5.18
CA PHE A 41 6.08 5.44 6.10
C PHE A 41 4.86 4.54 5.97
N VAL A 42 4.61 3.72 6.98
CA VAL A 42 3.41 2.87 7.05
C VAL A 42 2.24 3.72 7.49
N LYS A 43 1.16 3.70 6.71
CA LYS A 43 -0.08 4.38 7.10
C LYS A 43 -1.12 3.41 7.64
N HIS A 44 -1.30 2.28 6.96
CA HIS A 44 -2.31 1.28 7.33
C HIS A 44 -1.74 -0.13 7.19
N ILE A 45 -2.06 -0.99 8.16
CA ILE A 45 -1.86 -2.43 8.12
C ILE A 45 -3.23 -3.03 8.36
N THR A 46 -3.83 -3.63 7.32
CA THR A 46 -5.22 -4.06 7.38
C THR A 46 -5.40 -5.44 6.77
N ASN A 47 -6.54 -6.08 7.03
CA ASN A 47 -6.93 -7.27 6.29
C ASN A 47 -7.46 -6.91 4.88
N HIS A 48 -7.78 -7.93 4.07
CA HIS A 48 -8.28 -7.73 2.71
C HIS A 48 -9.62 -6.96 2.67
N ALA A 49 -10.55 -7.27 3.57
CA ALA A 49 -11.87 -6.64 3.58
C ALA A 49 -11.80 -5.14 3.94
N GLU A 50 -10.92 -4.77 4.86
CA GLU A 50 -10.65 -3.38 5.21
C GLU A 50 -9.87 -2.65 4.11
N TYR A 51 -8.93 -3.34 3.46
CA TYR A 51 -8.21 -2.80 2.31
C TYR A 51 -9.18 -2.43 1.17
N ASP A 52 -10.18 -3.25 0.90
CA ASP A 52 -11.19 -2.95 -0.14
C ASP A 52 -12.02 -1.72 0.22
N LYS A 53 -12.40 -1.55 1.50
CA LYS A 53 -13.09 -0.35 1.98
C LYS A 53 -12.23 0.90 1.83
N LEU A 54 -10.95 0.83 2.24
CA LEU A 54 -10.00 1.94 2.08
C LEU A 54 -9.78 2.28 0.60
N THR A 55 -9.66 1.26 -0.25
CA THR A 55 -9.49 1.43 -1.69
C THR A 55 -10.69 2.13 -2.31
N ARG A 56 -11.91 1.77 -1.90
CA ARG A 56 -13.14 2.46 -2.33
C ARG A 56 -13.16 3.90 -1.85
N TYR A 57 -12.84 4.14 -0.57
CA TYR A 57 -12.79 5.48 0.00
C TYR A 57 -11.82 6.40 -0.75
N TYR A 58 -10.59 5.93 -1.01
CA TYR A 58 -9.58 6.71 -1.75
C TYR A 58 -9.86 6.83 -3.25
N ARG A 59 -10.66 5.93 -3.82
CA ARG A 59 -11.14 6.05 -5.20
C ARG A 59 -12.14 7.19 -5.34
N GLU A 60 -13.07 7.30 -4.38
CA GLU A 60 -14.13 8.31 -4.34
C GLU A 60 -13.62 9.67 -3.86
N ASN A 61 -12.65 9.69 -2.93
CA ASN A 61 -12.01 10.88 -2.40
C ASN A 61 -10.60 11.03 -2.97
N LYS A 62 -10.52 11.44 -4.24
CA LYS A 62 -9.26 11.88 -4.84
C LYS A 62 -8.95 13.29 -4.32
N GLU A 63 -7.83 13.41 -3.61
CA GLU A 63 -7.16 14.71 -3.42
C GLU A 63 -6.66 15.25 -4.77
#